data_AF-X1K0A1-F1
#
_entry.id   AF-X1K0A1-F1
#
_cell.length_a   1.000
_cell.length_b   1.000
_cell.length_c   1.000
_cell.angle_alpha   90.00
_cell.angle_beta   90.00
_cell.angle_gamma   90.00
#
_symmetry.space_group_name_H-M   'P 1'
#
loop_
_entity.id
_entity.type
_entity.pdbx_description
1 polymer ?
#
loop_
_entity_poly.entity_id
_entity_poly.type
_entity_poly.pdbx_seq_one_letter_code
_entity_poly.pdbx_strand_id
1 'polypeptide(L)' 'DVLTGVMAALLGQGLSSFDAAVLAVYIHGLAGDIAAERTGQISLIATDIIQSLPDAFLKHK' A
#
# COMPACT_ATOMS: atom_id res chain seq x y z
N ASP A 1 2.41 7.72 -7.10
CA ASP A 1 3.06 6.62 -7.85
C ASP A 1 2.80 5.26 -7.24
N VAL A 2 3.23 5.01 -6.00
CA VAL A 2 3.02 3.70 -5.33
C VAL A 2 1.54 3.31 -5.26
N LEU A 3 0.67 4.21 -4.76
CA LEU A 3 -0.77 3.96 -4.69
C LEU A 3 -1.37 3.59 -6.06
N THR A 4 -1.01 4.32 -7.11
CA THR A 4 -1.46 4.04 -8.49
C THR A 4 -1.01 2.66 -8.95
N GLY A 5 0.24 2.28 -8.65
CA GLY A 5 0.77 0.95 -8.98
C GLY A 5 0.03 -0.18 -8.26
N VAL A 6 -0.27 0.00 -6.96
CA VAL A 6 -1.07 -0.97 -6.18
C VAL A 6 -2.47 -1.10 -6.76
N MET A 7 -3.14 0.02 -7.03
CA MET A 7 -4.49 0.02 -7.63
C MET A 7 -4.49 -0.66 -9.01
N ALA A 8 -3.51 -0.34 -9.88
CA ALA A 8 -3.38 -0.96 -11.20
C ALA A 8 -3.16 -2.48 -11.10
N ALA A 9 -2.35 -2.95 -10.14
CA ALA A 9 -2.13 -4.38 -9.92
C ALA A 9 -3.40 -5.09 -9.43
N LEU A 10 -4.21 -4.45 -8.59
CA LEU A 10 -5.49 -4.99 -8.11
C LEU A 10 -6.54 -5.04 -9.23
N LEU A 11 -6.62 -3.99 -10.06
CA LEU A 11 -7.44 -3.99 -11.27
C LEU A 11 -7.01 -5.11 -12.23
N GLY A 12 -5.71 -5.28 -12.43
CA GLY A 12 -5.15 -6.36 -13.27
C GLY A 12 -5.44 -7.77 -12.74
N GLN A 13 -5.75 -7.90 -11.45
CA GLN A 13 -6.21 -9.15 -10.84
C GLN A 13 -7.73 -9.36 -10.93
N GLY A 14 -8.47 -8.41 -11.52
CA GLY A 14 -9.90 -8.54 -11.80
C GLY A 14 -10.83 -7.93 -10.75
N LEU A 15 -10.32 -7.13 -9.80
CA LEU A 15 -11.19 -6.38 -8.87
C LEU A 15 -11.97 -5.30 -9.63
N SER A 16 -13.18 -4.99 -9.13
CA SER A 16 -13.92 -3.82 -9.61
C SER A 16 -13.15 -2.54 -9.30
N SER A 17 -13.39 -1.46 -10.07
CA SER A 17 -12.71 -0.18 -9.83
C SER A 17 -12.92 0.36 -8.42
N PHE A 18 -14.10 0.13 -7.84
CA PHE A 18 -14.41 0.53 -6.48
C PHE A 18 -13.63 -0.31 -5.46
N ASP A 19 -13.69 -1.64 -5.56
CA ASP A 19 -13.00 -2.53 -4.63
C ASP A 19 -11.49 -2.37 -4.71
N ALA A 20 -10.94 -2.22 -5.92
CA ALA A 20 -9.52 -1.98 -6.13
C ALA A 20 -9.08 -0.65 -5.50
N ALA A 21 -9.88 0.42 -5.62
CA ALA A 21 -9.57 1.70 -5.01
C ALA A 21 -9.59 1.62 -3.48
N VAL A 22 -10.63 1.01 -2.90
CA VAL A 22 -10.76 0.82 -1.45
C VAL A 22 -9.58 0.02 -0.91
N LEU A 23 -9.29 -1.14 -1.49
CA LEU A 23 -8.20 -2.00 -1.03
C LEU A 23 -6.83 -1.36 -1.25
N ALA A 24 -6.60 -0.69 -2.38
CA ALA A 24 -5.33 -0.02 -2.65
C ALA A 24 -5.03 1.08 -1.64
N VAL A 25 -6.01 1.95 -1.33
CA VAL A 25 -5.83 3.04 -0.37
C VAL A 25 -5.58 2.47 1.03
N TYR A 26 -6.32 1.45 1.43
CA TYR A 26 -6.12 0.79 2.71
C TYR A 26 -4.72 0.17 2.83
N ILE A 27 -4.30 -0.65 1.88
CA ILE A 27 -2.99 -1.30 1.88
C ILE A 27 -1.85 -0.28 1.81
N HIS A 28 -2.01 0.77 0.99
CA HIS A 28 -1.02 1.84 0.89
C HIS A 28 -0.84 2.60 2.21
N GLY A 29 -1.95 2.94 2.88
CA GLY A 29 -1.91 3.58 4.20
C GLY A 29 -1.28 2.70 5.26
N LEU A 30 -1.69 1.42 5.33
CA LEU A 30 -1.15 0.45 6.28
C LEU A 30 0.36 0.23 6.06
N ALA A 31 0.82 0.14 4.81
CA ALA A 31 2.25 0.06 4.50
C ALA A 31 2.99 1.34 4.91
N GLY A 32 2.36 2.51 4.77
CA GLY A 32 2.88 3.78 5.27
C GLY A 32 3.04 3.81 6.79
N ASP A 33 2.04 3.33 7.53
CA ASP A 33 2.10 3.24 8.99
C ASP A 33 3.23 2.31 9.45
N ILE A 34 3.34 1.13 8.84
CA ILE A 34 4.41 0.16 9.14
C ILE A 34 5.80 0.74 8.82
N ALA A 35 5.94 1.44 7.69
CA ALA A 35 7.18 2.10 7.33
C ALA A 35 7.55 3.21 8.33
N ALA A 36 6.56 4.01 8.75
CA ALA A 36 6.75 5.12 9.68
C ALA A 36 7.24 4.67 11.06
N GLU A 37 6.95 3.44 11.50
CA GLU A 37 7.52 2.86 12.73
C GLU A 37 9.05 2.77 12.69
N ARG A 38 9.65 2.66 11.50
CA ARG A 38 11.09 2.50 11.30
C ARG A 38 11.80 3.80 10.94
N THR A 39 11.20 4.58 10.05
CA THR A 39 11.83 5.81 9.53
C THR A 39 11.38 7.05 10.30
N GLY A 40 10.17 7.04 10.83
CA GLY A 40 9.43 8.24 11.26
C GLY A 40 8.59 8.82 10.13
N GLN A 41 7.53 9.55 10.48
CA GLN A 41 6.59 10.12 9.48
C GLN A 41 7.22 11.19 8.59
N ILE A 42 8.15 11.99 9.12
CA ILE A 42 8.75 13.12 8.39
C ILE A 42 9.72 12.64 7.30
N SER A 43 10.44 11.56 7.56
CA SER A 43 11.48 11.00 6.68
C SER A 43 10.93 9.94 5.71
N LEU A 44 9.66 9.55 5.87
CA LEU A 44 9.01 8.54 5.06
C LEU A 44 9.04 8.91 3.58
N ILE A 45 9.57 8.03 2.75
CA ILE A 45 9.57 8.17 1.29
C ILE A 45 8.85 6.99 0.61
N ALA A 46 8.56 7.16 -0.68
CA ALA A 46 7.82 6.17 -1.47
C ALA A 46 8.44 4.75 -1.43
N THR A 47 9.76 4.64 -1.44
CA THR A 47 10.45 3.32 -1.39
C THR A 47 10.23 2.60 -0.07
N ASP A 48 10.06 3.31 1.04
CA ASP A 48 9.78 2.70 2.34
C ASP A 48 8.40 2.04 2.35
N ILE A 49 7.42 2.69 1.70
CA ILE A 49 6.08 2.15 1.51
C ILE A 49 6.16 0.88 0.64
N ILE A 50 6.90 0.91 -0.47
CA ILE A 50 7.07 -0.26 -1.37
C ILE A 50 7.64 -1.45 -0.58
N GLN A 51 8.68 -1.22 0.23
CA GLN A 51 9.30 -2.26 1.05
C GLN A 51 8.35 -2.83 2.11
N SER A 52 7.34 -2.07 2.52
CA SER A 52 6.37 -2.43 3.56
C SER A 52 5.08 -3.04 3.02
N LEU A 53 4.87 -3.06 1.68
CA LEU A 53 3.69 -3.66 1.06
C LEU A 53 3.51 -5.15 1.42
N PRO A 54 4.56 -6.01 1.43
CA PRO A 54 4.39 -7.42 1.82
C PRO A 54 3.83 -7.57 3.24
N ASP A 55 4.34 -6.78 4.19
CA ASP A 55 3.87 -6.79 5.58
C ASP A 55 2.40 -6.35 5.67
N ALA A 56 2.02 -5.30 4.95
CA ALA A 56 0.65 -4.80 4.91
C ALA A 56 -0.32 -5.85 4.33
N PHE A 57 0.04 -6.53 3.24
CA PHE A 57 -0.77 -7.61 2.67
C PHE A 57 -0.87 -8.84 3.59
N LEU A 58 0.21 -9.21 4.29
CA LEU A 58 0.19 -10.32 5.25
C LEU A 58 -0.68 -10.02 6.48
N LYS A 59 -0.70 -8.77 6.93
CA LYS A 59 -1.52 -8.32 8.06
C LYS A 59 -3.01 -8.17 7.70
N HIS A 60 -3.33 -8.04 6.40
CA HIS A 60 -4.69 -7.97 5.86
C HIS A 60 -5.24 -9.34 5.39
N LYS A 61 -4.68 -10.46 5.87
CA LYS A 61 -5.23 -11.79 5.58
C LYS A 61 -6.42 -12.17 6.47
#